data_AF-L0P9G4-F1
#
_entry.id   AF-L0P9G4-F1
#
_cell.length_a   1.000
_cell.length_b   1.000
_cell.length_c   1.000
_cell.angle_alpha   90.00
_cell.angle_beta   90.00
_cell.angle_gamma   90.00
#
_symmetry.space_group_name_H-M   'P 1'
#
loop_
_entity.id
_entity.type
_entity.pdbx_description
1 polymer ?
#
loop_
_entity_poly.entity_id
_entity_poly.type
_entity_poly.pdbx_seq_one_letter_code
_entity_poly.pdbx_strand_id
1 'polypeptide(L)'
;MDPEEHFSGVDQVNFNDVGNTIGIKSDGSENVFFVKDDVEEHCLNASDVHCERSIEVVYWFISKYMISLTSKQTIPLTDEEKEKKLESLKKILSERRKFQKIKEDREACENELIRRKRDREYVQLIEEQKRQAQLRDIMLRKEEKKQDLLEKKRIMQRIEDDKRERKERQERACLMKSDVSENASSTLPVPKTISYDTSRLQIRVEAGTRCSPIVRVFSSEDTLRLIAQNIFPESGVSPDTAIFVSTFPKKEYSGDCLDKTLKELQLVPSCVLILRSCL
;
A
#
# COMPACT_ATOMS: atom_id res chain seq x y z
N MET A 1 13.42 -57.14 16.54
CA MET A 1 12.88 -56.25 15.49
C MET A 1 13.20 -54.87 15.96
N ASP A 2 14.29 -54.37 15.40
CA ASP A 2 15.14 -53.31 15.91
C ASP A 2 14.54 -51.90 15.78
N PRO A 3 15.13 -50.92 16.49
CA PRO A 3 14.45 -49.77 17.07
C PRO A 3 14.77 -48.41 16.40
N GLU A 4 14.17 -47.35 16.95
CA GLU A 4 14.59 -45.94 17.08
C GLU A 4 15.62 -45.35 16.11
N GLU A 5 15.34 -44.15 15.57
CA GLU A 5 16.20 -42.98 15.80
C GLU A 5 15.57 -41.64 15.34
N HIS A 6 15.75 -40.64 16.19
CA HIS A 6 15.58 -39.21 15.96
C HIS A 6 16.57 -38.69 14.92
N PHE A 7 16.16 -37.74 14.07
CA PHE A 7 17.08 -36.68 13.63
C PHE A 7 16.36 -35.33 13.60
N SER A 8 16.85 -34.46 14.48
CA SER A 8 16.59 -33.03 14.63
C SER A 8 17.29 -32.20 13.55
N GLY A 9 16.73 -31.04 13.22
CA GLY A 9 17.49 -29.90 12.68
C GLY A 9 17.19 -29.56 11.22
N VAL A 10 16.15 -28.76 10.99
CA VAL A 10 16.06 -27.91 9.79
C VAL A 10 16.30 -26.48 10.26
N ASP A 11 17.56 -26.14 10.47
CA ASP A 11 17.99 -24.75 10.52
C ASP A 11 18.24 -24.26 9.10
N GLN A 12 17.73 -23.06 8.85
CA GLN A 12 17.77 -22.34 7.60
C GLN A 12 19.22 -22.15 7.13
N VAL A 13 19.52 -22.63 5.92
CA VAL A 13 20.73 -22.20 5.20
C VAL A 13 20.29 -21.23 4.10
N ASN A 14 20.86 -20.03 4.20
CA ASN A 14 20.57 -18.87 3.38
C ASN A 14 20.64 -19.15 1.88
N PHE A 15 19.63 -18.62 1.20
CA PHE A 15 19.44 -18.65 -0.24
C PHE A 15 20.27 -17.51 -0.85
N ASN A 16 21.55 -17.74 -1.12
CA ASN A 16 22.36 -16.93 -2.03
C ASN A 16 23.61 -17.75 -2.35
N ASP A 17 23.58 -18.43 -3.50
CA ASP A 17 24.71 -18.79 -4.37
C ASP A 17 24.38 -20.06 -5.14
N VAL A 18 23.65 -19.91 -6.24
CA VAL A 18 23.67 -20.89 -7.33
C VAL A 18 24.05 -20.16 -8.60
N GLY A 19 25.34 -19.82 -8.66
CA GLY A 19 26.03 -19.52 -9.90
C GLY A 19 26.13 -20.78 -10.74
N ASN A 20 25.23 -20.88 -11.72
CA ASN A 20 25.49 -21.34 -13.07
C ASN A 20 26.55 -22.45 -13.27
N THR A 21 26.22 -23.69 -12.92
CA THR A 21 26.93 -24.89 -13.40
C THR A 21 26.20 -25.50 -14.60
N ILE A 22 26.77 -25.33 -15.80
CA ILE A 22 26.40 -26.09 -17.00
C ILE A 22 27.40 -27.25 -17.11
N GLY A 23 26.94 -28.47 -16.80
CA GLY A 23 27.72 -29.68 -17.01
C GLY A 23 27.65 -30.15 -18.47
N ILE A 24 28.81 -30.35 -19.10
CA ILE A 24 28.94 -31.18 -20.31
C ILE A 24 29.94 -32.28 -19.96
N LYS A 25 29.45 -33.53 -19.94
CA LYS A 25 30.30 -34.72 -19.97
C LYS A 25 30.79 -34.93 -21.40
N SER A 26 32.09 -35.15 -21.56
CA SER A 26 32.63 -35.94 -22.66
C SER A 26 33.90 -36.64 -22.22
N ASP A 27 33.95 -37.92 -22.55
CA ASP A 27 34.89 -38.92 -22.09
C ASP A 27 36.32 -38.71 -22.59
N GLY A 28 37.28 -39.04 -21.71
CA GLY A 28 38.56 -39.64 -22.07
C GLY A 28 39.60 -38.75 -22.78
N SER A 29 40.40 -38.02 -22.02
CA SER A 29 41.88 -38.12 -22.01
C SER A 29 42.50 -37.09 -21.05
N GLU A 30 43.23 -37.63 -20.08
CA GLU A 30 44.26 -37.00 -19.23
C GLU A 30 43.94 -35.63 -18.59
N ASN A 31 43.51 -35.70 -17.32
CA ASN A 31 43.44 -34.58 -16.40
C ASN A 31 44.84 -33.99 -16.16
N VAL A 32 45.13 -32.83 -16.75
CA VAL A 32 46.02 -31.85 -16.12
C VAL A 32 45.14 -30.96 -15.25
N PHE A 33 45.07 -31.30 -13.97
CA PHE A 33 44.51 -30.41 -12.94
C PHE A 33 45.43 -29.18 -12.82
N PHE A 34 44.99 -28.03 -13.31
CA PHE A 34 45.45 -26.76 -12.77
C PHE A 34 44.43 -26.31 -11.75
N VAL A 35 44.74 -26.59 -10.48
CA VAL A 35 44.06 -26.00 -9.33
C VAL A 35 44.21 -24.49 -9.44
N LYS A 36 43.09 -23.78 -9.36
CA LYS A 36 43.01 -22.32 -9.39
C LYS A 36 43.20 -21.76 -7.98
N ASP A 37 44.22 -22.19 -7.26
CA ASP A 37 44.55 -21.68 -5.93
C ASP A 37 46.08 -21.51 -5.89
N ASP A 38 46.57 -20.37 -6.40
CA ASP A 38 47.93 -19.84 -6.14
C ASP A 38 48.14 -18.43 -6.74
N VAL A 39 47.09 -17.60 -6.85
CA VAL A 39 47.25 -16.18 -7.30
C VAL A 39 46.62 -15.17 -6.34
N GLU A 40 45.95 -15.60 -5.27
CA GLU A 40 45.40 -14.69 -4.27
C GLU A 40 46.01 -14.91 -2.89
N GLU A 41 47.34 -14.79 -2.77
CA GLU A 41 47.91 -14.53 -1.45
C GLU A 41 49.19 -13.67 -1.49
N HIS A 42 49.18 -12.58 -2.25
CA HIS A 42 50.16 -11.51 -2.08
C HIS A 42 49.58 -10.14 -2.45
N CYS A 43 48.46 -9.75 -1.85
CA CYS A 43 47.94 -8.37 -1.93
C CYS A 43 47.13 -7.97 -0.69
N LEU A 44 47.62 -8.29 0.51
CA LEU A 44 47.18 -7.61 1.74
C LEU A 44 48.42 -7.27 2.54
N ASN A 45 49.04 -6.14 2.17
CA ASN A 45 49.85 -5.23 2.99
C ASN A 45 50.84 -4.48 2.09
N ALA A 46 50.32 -3.62 1.24
CA ALA A 46 51.11 -2.55 0.65
C ALA A 46 50.16 -1.39 0.35
N SER A 47 50.12 -0.44 1.30
CA SER A 47 50.07 0.96 0.92
C SER A 47 51.08 1.23 -0.20
N ASP A 48 50.76 2.21 -1.05
CA ASP A 48 51.63 2.82 -2.06
C ASP A 48 51.41 2.35 -3.51
N VAL A 49 50.57 3.14 -4.20
CA VAL A 49 50.88 3.75 -5.50
C VAL A 49 51.92 2.97 -6.32
N HIS A 50 51.53 1.97 -7.13
CA HIS A 50 52.25 1.51 -8.35
C HIS A 50 51.54 0.37 -9.12
N CYS A 51 50.25 0.10 -8.89
CA CYS A 51 49.58 -1.12 -9.35
C CYS A 51 48.84 -1.03 -10.72
N GLU A 52 49.12 -0.04 -11.58
CA GLU A 52 48.59 -0.03 -12.97
C GLU A 52 49.61 -0.49 -14.02
N ARG A 53 50.90 -0.56 -13.65
CA ARG A 53 51.97 -0.95 -14.59
C ARG A 53 52.19 -2.46 -14.72
N SER A 54 51.54 -3.28 -13.90
CA SER A 54 51.72 -4.75 -13.89
C SER A 54 50.86 -5.51 -14.90
N ILE A 55 49.63 -5.08 -15.18
CA ILE A 55 48.72 -5.84 -16.06
C ILE A 55 49.20 -5.82 -17.51
N GLU A 56 49.69 -4.68 -18.02
CA GLU A 56 50.23 -4.58 -19.39
C GLU A 56 51.52 -5.38 -19.57
N VAL A 57 52.38 -5.45 -18.54
CA VAL A 57 53.63 -6.24 -18.59
C VAL A 57 53.31 -7.73 -18.62
N VAL A 58 52.32 -8.19 -17.86
CA VAL A 58 51.83 -9.58 -17.90
C VAL A 58 51.20 -9.90 -19.26
N TYR A 59 50.37 -9.01 -19.81
CA TYR A 59 49.77 -9.20 -21.14
C TYR A 59 50.82 -9.22 -22.26
N TRP A 60 51.86 -8.39 -22.17
CA TRP A 60 52.98 -8.38 -23.10
C TRP A 60 53.83 -9.65 -22.98
N PHE A 61 54.07 -10.15 -21.77
CA PHE A 61 54.83 -11.38 -21.56
C PHE A 61 54.07 -12.60 -22.07
N ILE A 62 52.77 -12.71 -21.81
CA ILE A 62 51.92 -13.80 -22.32
C ILE A 62 51.87 -13.74 -23.86
N SER A 63 51.68 -12.56 -24.45
CA SER A 63 51.67 -12.38 -25.90
C SER A 63 53.01 -12.78 -26.53
N LYS A 64 54.13 -12.34 -25.96
CA LYS A 64 55.49 -12.68 -26.44
C LYS A 64 55.81 -14.17 -26.29
N TYR A 65 55.38 -14.79 -25.19
CA TYR A 65 55.59 -16.22 -24.94
C TYR A 65 54.73 -17.10 -25.86
N MET A 66 53.50 -16.67 -26.17
CA MET A 66 52.62 -17.37 -27.11
C MET A 66 53.11 -17.26 -28.56
N ILE A 67 53.66 -16.11 -28.96
CA ILE A 67 54.31 -15.91 -30.27
C ILE A 67 55.58 -16.77 -30.39
N SER A 68 56.36 -16.89 -29.31
CA SER A 68 57.55 -17.75 -29.29
C SER A 68 57.25 -19.24 -29.35
N LEU A 69 56.10 -19.68 -28.82
CA LEU A 69 55.70 -21.10 -28.89
C LEU A 69 55.18 -21.50 -30.28
N THR A 70 54.70 -20.53 -31.07
CA THR A 70 54.09 -20.73 -32.38
C THR A 70 55.07 -20.58 -33.55
N SER A 71 56.32 -20.19 -33.30
CA SER A 71 57.36 -20.02 -34.33
C SER A 71 58.13 -21.31 -34.68
N LYS A 72 57.74 -22.47 -34.13
CA LYS A 72 58.36 -23.76 -34.48
C LYS A 72 57.81 -24.26 -35.81
N GLN A 73 58.51 -23.88 -36.88
CA GLN A 73 58.60 -24.54 -38.18
C GLN A 73 57.33 -25.25 -38.67
N THR A 74 56.44 -24.49 -39.32
CA THR A 74 55.45 -25.10 -40.21
C THR A 74 56.19 -25.58 -41.46
N ILE A 75 56.34 -26.89 -41.63
CA ILE A 75 56.61 -27.49 -42.93
C ILE A 75 55.53 -26.96 -43.87
N PRO A 76 55.87 -26.29 -44.99
CA PRO A 76 54.87 -25.78 -45.91
C PRO A 76 54.11 -26.99 -46.45
N LEU A 77 52.87 -27.16 -45.98
CA LEU A 77 51.99 -28.21 -46.45
C LEU A 77 51.87 -28.10 -47.98
N THR A 78 52.00 -29.23 -48.65
CA THR A 78 51.69 -29.36 -50.09
C THR A 78 50.24 -28.94 -50.33
N ASP A 79 49.95 -28.36 -51.49
CA ASP A 79 48.66 -27.72 -51.74
C ASP A 79 47.47 -28.71 -51.61
N GLU A 80 47.71 -29.99 -51.91
CA GLU A 80 46.74 -31.08 -51.72
C GLU A 80 46.39 -31.34 -50.25
N GLU A 81 47.32 -31.14 -49.31
CA GLU A 81 47.07 -31.34 -47.88
C GLU A 81 46.33 -30.16 -47.26
N LYS A 82 46.52 -28.95 -47.82
CA LYS A 82 45.76 -27.75 -47.42
C LYS A 82 44.30 -27.88 -47.84
N GLU A 83 44.02 -28.39 -49.04
CA GLU A 83 42.67 -28.61 -49.53
C GLU A 83 41.91 -29.64 -48.68
N LYS A 84 42.56 -30.78 -48.36
CA LYS A 84 41.98 -31.80 -47.47
C LYS A 84 41.67 -31.25 -46.07
N LYS A 85 42.57 -30.42 -45.51
CA LYS A 85 42.34 -29.74 -44.22
C LYS A 85 41.21 -28.71 -44.29
N LEU A 86 41.08 -27.97 -45.39
CA LEU A 86 39.97 -27.04 -45.60
C LEU A 86 38.63 -27.78 -45.71
N GLU A 87 38.59 -28.92 -46.39
CA GLU A 87 37.39 -29.75 -46.47
C GLU A 87 37.01 -30.35 -45.11
N SER A 88 37.98 -30.86 -44.34
CA SER A 88 37.70 -31.37 -42.99
C SER A 88 37.17 -30.26 -42.08
N LEU A 89 37.74 -29.06 -42.14
CA LEU A 89 37.28 -27.90 -41.37
C LEU A 89 35.87 -27.45 -41.79
N LYS A 90 35.57 -27.42 -43.10
CA LYS A 90 34.22 -27.12 -43.60
C LYS A 90 33.20 -28.15 -43.11
N LYS A 91 33.56 -29.44 -43.08
CA LYS A 91 32.71 -30.52 -42.53
C LYS A 91 32.44 -30.30 -41.04
N ILE A 92 33.49 -30.08 -40.23
CA ILE A 92 33.37 -29.80 -38.79
C ILE A 92 32.51 -28.55 -38.53
N LEU A 93 32.70 -27.47 -39.29
CA LEU A 93 31.89 -26.26 -39.15
C LEU A 93 30.42 -26.50 -39.51
N SER A 94 30.16 -27.31 -40.54
CA SER A 94 28.79 -27.65 -40.94
C SER A 94 28.09 -28.51 -39.88
N GLU A 95 28.80 -29.44 -39.26
CA GLU A 95 28.30 -30.28 -38.16
C GLU A 95 28.06 -29.45 -36.90
N ARG A 96 29.00 -28.57 -36.54
CA ARG A 96 28.84 -27.64 -35.41
C ARG A 96 27.65 -26.72 -35.60
N ARG A 97 27.42 -26.19 -36.81
CA ARG A 97 26.24 -25.37 -37.12
C ARG A 97 24.94 -26.16 -36.99
N LYS A 98 24.91 -27.43 -37.42
CA LYS A 98 23.72 -28.29 -37.26
C LYS A 98 23.43 -28.57 -35.79
N PHE A 99 24.45 -28.92 -35.01
CA PHE A 99 24.30 -29.14 -33.57
C PHE A 99 23.82 -27.88 -32.84
N GLN A 100 24.40 -26.73 -33.17
CA GLN A 100 24.02 -25.45 -32.59
C GLN A 100 22.56 -25.10 -32.89
N LYS A 101 22.09 -25.29 -34.14
CA LYS A 101 20.67 -25.09 -34.49
C LYS A 101 19.74 -25.99 -33.68
N ILE A 102 20.07 -27.27 -33.54
CA ILE A 102 19.26 -28.22 -32.75
C ILE A 102 19.18 -27.78 -31.28
N LYS A 103 20.29 -27.25 -30.74
CA LYS A 103 20.33 -26.73 -29.36
C LYS A 103 19.48 -25.47 -29.22
N GLU A 104 19.62 -24.51 -30.13
CA GLU A 104 18.84 -23.27 -30.14
C GLU A 104 17.33 -23.55 -30.28
N ASP A 105 16.93 -24.48 -31.14
CA ASP A 105 15.52 -24.88 -31.31
C ASP A 105 14.93 -25.51 -30.04
N ARG A 106 15.73 -26.33 -29.33
CA ARG A 106 15.33 -26.92 -28.03
C ARG A 106 15.19 -25.85 -26.96
N GLU A 107 16.18 -24.98 -26.81
CA GLU A 107 16.16 -23.87 -25.85
C GLU A 107 14.99 -22.91 -26.13
N ALA A 108 14.70 -22.62 -27.40
CA ALA A 108 13.54 -21.81 -27.77
C ALA A 108 12.21 -22.46 -27.36
N CYS A 109 12.07 -23.78 -27.57
CA CYS A 109 10.89 -24.52 -27.14
C CYS A 109 10.75 -24.55 -25.60
N GLU A 110 11.85 -24.78 -24.87
CA GLU A 110 11.86 -24.77 -23.40
C GLU A 110 11.53 -23.40 -22.83
N ASN A 111 12.10 -22.33 -23.40
CA ASN A 111 11.82 -20.95 -23.01
C ASN A 111 10.35 -20.58 -23.23
N GLU A 112 9.77 -21.00 -24.36
CA GLU A 112 8.35 -20.80 -24.65
C GLU A 112 7.45 -21.58 -23.67
N LEU A 113 7.84 -22.81 -23.30
CA LEU A 113 7.13 -23.59 -22.28
C LEU A 113 7.20 -22.93 -20.90
N ILE A 114 8.36 -22.40 -20.52
CA ILE A 114 8.54 -21.65 -19.26
C ILE A 114 7.66 -20.40 -19.26
N ARG A 115 7.62 -19.65 -20.37
CA ARG A 115 6.75 -18.47 -20.50
C ARG A 115 5.28 -18.85 -20.28
N ARG A 116 4.79 -19.87 -20.98
CA ARG A 116 3.40 -20.34 -20.84
C ARG A 116 3.08 -20.89 -19.45
N LYS A 117 4.03 -21.54 -18.77
CA LYS A 117 3.85 -21.98 -17.39
C LYS A 117 3.74 -20.80 -16.45
N ARG A 118 4.68 -19.84 -16.54
CA ARG A 118 4.68 -18.61 -15.75
C ARG A 118 3.39 -17.81 -15.92
N ASP A 119 2.91 -17.65 -17.15
CA ASP A 119 1.66 -16.90 -17.41
C ASP A 119 0.45 -17.60 -16.78
N ARG A 120 0.39 -18.94 -16.84
CA ARG A 120 -0.67 -19.72 -16.18
C ARG A 120 -0.59 -19.62 -14.65
N GLU A 121 0.60 -19.78 -14.09
CA GLU A 121 0.83 -19.65 -12.64
C GLU A 121 0.49 -18.25 -12.15
N TYR A 122 0.81 -17.21 -12.91
CA TYR A 122 0.47 -15.83 -12.58
C TYR A 122 -1.04 -15.59 -12.53
N VAL A 123 -1.78 -16.10 -13.53
CA VAL A 123 -3.25 -16.03 -13.53
C VAL A 123 -3.84 -16.78 -12.34
N GLN A 124 -3.36 -17.99 -12.06
CA GLN A 124 -3.79 -18.79 -10.91
C GLN A 124 -3.50 -18.09 -9.57
N LEU A 125 -2.34 -17.46 -9.43
CA LEU A 125 -1.97 -16.70 -8.24
C LEU A 125 -2.94 -15.53 -7.99
N ILE A 126 -3.31 -14.80 -9.05
CA ILE A 126 -4.27 -13.69 -8.96
C ILE A 126 -5.66 -14.21 -8.54
N GLU A 127 -6.12 -15.31 -9.14
CA GLU A 127 -7.41 -15.90 -8.80
C GLU A 127 -7.45 -16.40 -7.35
N GLU A 128 -6.39 -17.05 -6.89
CA GLU A 128 -6.27 -17.52 -5.51
C GLU A 128 -6.20 -16.35 -4.52
N GLN A 129 -5.45 -15.29 -4.83
CA GLN A 129 -5.44 -14.07 -4.00
C GLN A 129 -6.82 -13.43 -3.89
N LYS A 130 -7.57 -13.35 -5.01
CA LYS A 130 -8.95 -12.84 -5.01
C LYS A 130 -9.88 -13.73 -4.18
N ARG A 131 -9.76 -15.05 -4.31
CA ARG A 131 -10.54 -16.02 -3.52
C ARG A 131 -10.26 -15.87 -2.02
N GLN A 132 -8.98 -15.77 -1.63
CA GLN A 132 -8.59 -15.59 -0.24
C GLN A 132 -9.07 -14.26 0.33
N ALA A 133 -9.00 -13.16 -0.44
CA ALA A 133 -9.53 -11.86 -0.02
C ALA A 133 -11.04 -11.93 0.23
N GLN A 134 -11.80 -12.55 -0.67
CA GLN A 134 -13.25 -12.75 -0.49
C GLN A 134 -13.57 -13.59 0.75
N LEU A 135 -12.83 -14.66 1.00
CA LEU A 135 -13.01 -15.49 2.19
C LEU A 135 -12.72 -14.70 3.47
N ARG A 136 -11.64 -13.91 3.48
CA ARG A 136 -11.29 -13.03 4.61
C ARG A 136 -12.39 -12.01 4.88
N ASP A 137 -12.91 -11.35 3.85
CA ASP A 137 -14.02 -10.38 3.99
C ASP A 137 -15.30 -11.04 4.54
N ILE A 138 -15.61 -12.26 4.10
CA ILE A 138 -16.75 -13.02 4.62
C ILE A 138 -16.54 -13.40 6.09
N MET A 139 -15.32 -13.78 6.47
CA MET A 139 -15.00 -14.12 7.87
C MET A 139 -15.11 -12.88 8.76
N LEU A 140 -14.52 -11.75 8.37
CA LEU A 140 -14.61 -10.49 9.10
C LEU A 140 -16.06 -10.04 9.29
N ARG A 141 -16.88 -10.06 8.22
CA ARG A 141 -18.31 -9.74 8.33
C ARG A 141 -19.08 -10.68 9.25
N LYS A 142 -18.68 -11.95 9.33
CA LYS A 142 -19.29 -12.91 10.26
C LYS A 142 -18.87 -12.63 11.70
N GLU A 143 -17.62 -12.24 11.92
CA GLU A 143 -17.10 -11.86 13.24
C GLU A 143 -17.74 -10.57 13.75
N GLU A 144 -17.81 -9.53 12.92
CA GLU A 144 -18.52 -8.28 13.23
C GLU A 144 -19.97 -8.56 13.64
N LYS A 145 -20.71 -9.35 12.84
CA LYS A 145 -22.08 -9.75 13.18
C LYS A 145 -22.17 -10.51 14.50
N LYS A 146 -21.20 -11.37 14.82
CA LYS A 146 -21.17 -12.08 16.10
C LYS A 146 -20.91 -11.12 17.26
N GLN A 147 -19.98 -10.19 17.11
CA GLN A 147 -19.67 -9.17 18.11
C GLN A 147 -20.87 -8.25 18.35
N ASP A 148 -21.55 -7.80 17.30
CA ASP A 148 -22.78 -7.00 17.40
C ASP A 148 -23.89 -7.73 18.17
N LEU A 149 -24.05 -9.03 17.91
CA LEU A 149 -25.04 -9.85 18.63
C LEU A 149 -24.66 -10.02 20.10
N LEU A 150 -23.38 -10.19 20.42
CA LEU A 150 -22.90 -10.28 21.80
C LEU A 150 -23.10 -8.95 22.53
N GLU A 151 -22.79 -7.83 21.89
CA GLU A 151 -22.95 -6.50 22.49
C GLU A 151 -24.42 -6.15 22.69
N LYS A 152 -25.28 -6.46 21.72
CA LYS A 152 -26.75 -6.35 21.90
C LYS A 152 -27.24 -7.18 23.08
N LYS A 153 -26.75 -8.42 23.25
CA LYS A 153 -27.11 -9.26 24.41
C LYS A 153 -26.65 -8.62 25.72
N ARG A 154 -25.43 -8.07 25.80
CA ARG A 154 -24.92 -7.37 26.98
C ARG A 154 -25.76 -6.15 27.34
N ILE A 155 -26.12 -5.33 26.35
CA ILE A 155 -26.98 -4.16 26.56
C ILE A 155 -28.37 -4.58 27.02
N MET A 156 -28.95 -5.63 26.41
CA MET A 156 -30.26 -6.13 26.84
C MET A 156 -30.24 -6.65 28.27
N GLN A 157 -29.20 -7.38 28.67
CA GLN A 157 -29.01 -7.83 30.06
C GLN A 157 -28.94 -6.63 31.02
N ARG A 158 -28.15 -5.61 30.68
CA ARG A 158 -28.05 -4.38 31.50
C ARG A 158 -29.39 -3.67 31.64
N ILE A 159 -30.17 -3.55 30.56
CA ILE A 159 -31.51 -2.95 30.59
C ILE A 159 -32.46 -3.79 31.44
N GLU A 160 -32.37 -5.12 31.37
CA GLU A 160 -33.21 -6.01 32.16
C GLU A 160 -32.90 -5.89 33.67
N ASP A 161 -31.62 -5.82 34.03
CA ASP A 161 -31.17 -5.58 35.40
C ASP A 161 -31.64 -4.21 35.92
N ASP A 162 -31.42 -3.13 35.14
CA ASP A 162 -31.89 -1.78 35.48
C ASP A 162 -33.43 -1.72 35.62
N LYS A 163 -34.15 -2.45 34.76
CA LYS A 163 -35.62 -2.54 34.82
C LYS A 163 -36.08 -3.29 36.06
N ARG A 164 -35.36 -4.34 36.47
CA ARG A 164 -35.63 -5.10 37.70
C ARG A 164 -35.37 -4.22 38.92
N GLU A 165 -34.24 -3.54 38.98
CA GLU A 165 -33.90 -2.62 40.08
C GLU A 165 -34.94 -1.49 40.20
N ARG A 166 -35.39 -0.93 39.07
CA ARG A 166 -36.43 0.11 39.06
C ARG A 166 -37.76 -0.41 39.58
N LYS A 167 -38.17 -1.63 39.20
CA LYS A 167 -39.39 -2.26 39.73
C LYS A 167 -39.28 -2.48 41.23
N GLU A 168 -38.17 -3.05 41.71
CA GLU A 168 -37.94 -3.26 43.14
C GLU A 168 -37.95 -1.94 43.92
N ARG A 169 -37.34 -0.87 43.38
CA ARG A 169 -37.37 0.47 44.00
C ARG A 169 -38.77 1.05 44.03
N GLN A 170 -39.56 0.86 42.98
CA GLN A 170 -40.96 1.31 42.93
C GLN A 170 -41.84 0.53 43.91
N GLU A 171 -41.67 -0.79 44.00
CA GLU A 171 -42.39 -1.63 44.96
C GLU A 171 -42.03 -1.26 46.40
N ARG A 172 -40.74 -1.09 46.73
CA ARG A 172 -40.30 -0.59 48.04
C ARG A 172 -40.86 0.80 48.36
N ALA A 173 -40.87 1.71 47.38
CA ALA A 173 -41.43 3.05 47.56
C ALA A 173 -42.97 3.03 47.70
N CYS A 174 -43.67 2.12 47.04
CA CYS A 174 -45.12 1.95 47.19
C CYS A 174 -45.47 1.41 48.58
N LEU A 175 -44.73 0.41 49.06
CA LEU A 175 -44.86 -0.15 50.41
C LEU A 175 -44.54 0.87 51.52
N MET A 176 -43.65 1.85 51.26
CA MET A 176 -43.38 2.95 52.21
C MET A 176 -44.32 4.14 52.07
N LYS A 177 -45.08 4.26 50.97
CA LYS A 177 -46.00 5.38 50.71
C LYS A 177 -47.46 5.07 51.08
N SER A 178 -47.77 3.86 51.52
CA SER A 178 -49.10 3.53 52.05
C SER A 178 -49.45 4.24 53.38
N ASP A 179 -48.57 5.10 53.92
CA ASP A 179 -48.82 5.88 55.16
C ASP A 179 -48.91 7.40 54.98
N VAL A 180 -48.85 7.98 53.77
CA VAL A 180 -49.10 9.43 53.60
C VAL A 180 -49.90 9.72 52.34
N SER A 181 -51.15 10.09 52.57
CA SER A 181 -52.07 10.69 51.61
C SER A 181 -51.59 12.08 51.14
N GLU A 182 -52.01 12.40 49.92
CA GLU A 182 -52.41 13.72 49.42
C GLU A 182 -51.46 14.64 48.61
N ASN A 183 -52.13 15.19 47.58
CA ASN A 183 -51.94 16.44 46.85
C ASN A 183 -50.99 16.47 45.65
N ALA A 184 -51.57 16.18 44.48
CA ALA A 184 -51.09 16.63 43.18
C ALA A 184 -51.98 17.77 42.67
N SER A 185 -51.49 19.02 42.72
CA SER A 185 -52.09 20.16 42.01
C SER A 185 -51.55 20.20 40.58
N SER A 186 -52.43 20.06 39.59
CA SER A 186 -52.10 20.25 38.18
C SER A 186 -51.97 21.75 37.87
N THR A 187 -50.79 22.17 37.42
CA THR A 187 -50.57 23.52 36.86
C THR A 187 -50.32 23.39 35.36
N LEU A 188 -51.10 24.13 34.56
CA LEU A 188 -50.99 24.21 33.11
C LEU A 188 -49.60 24.74 32.68
N PRO A 189 -48.94 24.17 31.66
CA PRO A 189 -47.61 24.62 31.27
C PRO A 189 -47.68 25.91 30.45
N VAL A 190 -47.07 26.97 30.99
CA VAL A 190 -46.66 28.18 30.26
C VAL A 190 -45.71 27.78 29.12
N PRO A 191 -45.83 28.33 27.90
CA PRO A 191 -44.90 28.04 26.82
C PRO A 191 -43.50 28.51 27.23
N LYS A 192 -42.60 27.56 27.48
CA LYS A 192 -41.19 27.84 27.74
C LYS A 192 -40.60 28.42 26.46
N THR A 193 -40.15 29.67 26.50
CA THR A 193 -39.26 30.22 25.46
C THR A 193 -37.95 29.45 25.54
N ILE A 194 -37.79 28.46 24.68
CA ILE A 194 -36.57 27.66 24.57
C ILE A 194 -35.51 28.59 23.95
N SER A 195 -34.65 29.16 24.79
CA SER A 195 -33.43 29.83 24.34
C SER A 195 -32.44 28.75 23.92
N TYR A 196 -32.00 28.79 22.66
CA TYR A 196 -30.95 27.91 22.18
C TYR A 196 -29.61 28.65 22.21
N ASP A 197 -28.62 28.05 22.87
CA ASP A 197 -27.28 28.65 22.98
C ASP A 197 -26.46 28.49 21.70
N THR A 198 -26.86 27.56 20.83
CA THR A 198 -26.19 27.22 19.57
C THR A 198 -27.11 27.43 18.36
N SER A 199 -26.53 27.82 17.24
CA SER A 199 -27.20 27.94 15.95
C SER A 199 -26.54 27.08 14.87
N ARG A 200 -27.35 26.36 14.09
CA ARG A 200 -26.90 25.59 12.92
C ARG A 200 -27.13 26.40 11.64
N LEU A 201 -26.06 26.83 10.99
CA LEU A 201 -26.13 27.61 9.76
C LEU A 201 -25.75 26.75 8.55
N GLN A 202 -26.58 26.81 7.51
CA GLN A 202 -26.26 26.28 6.18
C GLN A 202 -26.04 27.44 5.22
N ILE A 203 -24.82 27.57 4.70
CA ILE A 203 -24.40 28.70 3.87
C ILE A 203 -24.17 28.21 2.44
N ARG A 204 -24.82 28.90 1.49
CA ARG A 204 -24.76 28.61 0.05
C ARG A 204 -24.11 29.77 -0.67
N VAL A 205 -23.02 29.53 -1.41
CA VAL A 205 -22.31 30.58 -2.15
C VAL A 205 -23.00 30.81 -3.50
N GLU A 206 -23.36 32.05 -3.83
CA GLU A 206 -23.98 32.41 -5.11
C GLU A 206 -22.97 32.54 -6.26
N ALA A 207 -21.72 32.85 -5.94
CA ALA A 207 -20.68 33.16 -6.93
C ALA A 207 -20.14 31.89 -7.62
N GLY A 208 -20.83 31.44 -8.69
CA GLY A 208 -20.30 30.71 -9.87
C GLY A 208 -19.50 29.41 -9.69
N THR A 209 -19.11 29.05 -8.47
CA THR A 209 -18.23 27.95 -8.13
C THR A 209 -19.09 26.83 -7.60
N ARG A 210 -18.88 25.60 -8.09
CA ARG A 210 -19.56 24.37 -7.61
C ARG A 210 -19.10 24.02 -6.18
N CYS A 211 -19.34 24.90 -5.21
CA CYS A 211 -19.04 24.67 -3.82
C CYS A 211 -20.24 23.96 -3.16
N SER A 212 -19.96 22.89 -2.42
CA SER A 212 -20.97 22.20 -1.61
C SER A 212 -21.48 23.15 -0.52
N PRO A 213 -22.78 23.12 -0.15
CA PRO A 213 -23.29 23.94 0.94
C PRO A 213 -22.52 23.69 2.24
N ILE A 214 -22.01 24.75 2.84
CA ILE A 214 -21.20 24.70 4.06
C ILE A 214 -22.17 24.67 5.24
N VAL A 215 -22.10 23.62 6.06
CA VAL A 215 -22.96 23.46 7.25
C VAL A 215 -22.09 23.48 8.48
N ARG A 216 -22.31 24.46 9.36
CA ARG A 216 -21.55 24.62 10.61
C ARG A 216 -22.48 24.98 11.77
N VAL A 217 -21.99 24.73 12.97
CA VAL A 217 -22.69 25.07 14.22
C VAL A 217 -21.87 26.17 14.89
N PHE A 218 -22.54 27.26 15.23
CA PHE A 218 -21.96 28.46 15.84
C PHE A 218 -22.67 28.77 17.17
N SER A 219 -22.03 29.55 18.03
CA SER A 219 -22.64 30.07 19.24
C SER A 219 -23.69 31.14 18.90
N SER A 220 -24.72 31.29 19.73
CA SER A 220 -25.74 32.33 19.57
C SER A 220 -25.20 33.75 19.72
N GLU A 221 -24.05 33.90 20.37
CA GLU A 221 -23.34 35.17 20.61
C GLU A 221 -22.33 35.51 19.51
N ASP A 222 -22.10 34.60 18.56
CA ASP A 222 -21.17 34.85 17.45
C ASP A 222 -21.73 35.93 16.51
N THR A 223 -20.84 36.73 15.93
CA THR A 223 -21.19 37.76 14.94
C THR A 223 -21.16 37.20 13.52
N LEU A 224 -21.95 37.79 12.62
CA LEU A 224 -21.92 37.42 11.20
C LEU A 224 -20.56 37.66 10.55
N ARG A 225 -19.81 38.67 11.01
CA ARG A 225 -18.43 38.95 10.59
C ARG A 225 -17.48 37.79 10.91
N LEU A 226 -17.57 37.22 12.11
CA LEU A 226 -16.79 36.04 12.51
C LEU A 226 -17.12 34.83 11.62
N ILE A 227 -18.39 34.64 11.30
CA ILE A 227 -18.84 33.56 10.40
C ILE A 227 -18.27 33.74 9.00
N ALA A 228 -18.26 34.97 8.46
CA ALA A 228 -17.65 35.26 7.17
C ALA A 228 -16.15 34.94 7.17
N GLN A 229 -15.42 35.27 8.24
CA GLN A 229 -14.00 34.93 8.38
C GLN A 229 -13.76 33.42 8.44
N ASN A 230 -14.59 32.67 9.16
CA ASN A 230 -14.49 31.22 9.27
C ASN A 230 -14.76 30.49 7.94
N ILE A 231 -15.56 31.11 7.06
CA ILE A 231 -16.00 30.53 5.79
C ILE A 231 -15.15 31.00 4.61
N PHE A 232 -14.41 32.11 4.77
CA PHE A 232 -13.44 32.62 3.80
C PHE A 232 -12.57 31.53 3.13
N PRO A 233 -11.91 30.59 3.85
CA PRO A 233 -11.06 29.59 3.20
C PRO A 233 -11.82 28.62 2.29
N GLU A 234 -13.10 28.35 2.57
CA GLU A 234 -13.94 27.42 1.81
C GLU A 234 -14.74 28.12 0.70
N SER A 235 -15.12 29.39 0.92
CA SER A 235 -15.97 30.16 0.01
C SER A 235 -15.19 31.06 -0.94
N GLY A 236 -13.96 31.48 -0.60
CA GLY A 236 -13.17 32.43 -1.39
C GLY A 236 -13.73 33.86 -1.44
N VAL A 237 -14.78 34.19 -0.67
CA VAL A 237 -15.41 35.51 -0.61
C VAL A 237 -14.89 36.27 0.61
N SER A 238 -14.20 37.38 0.39
CA SER A 238 -13.63 38.20 1.46
C SER A 238 -14.67 38.61 2.51
N PRO A 239 -14.31 38.61 3.81
CA PRO A 239 -15.26 38.88 4.89
C PRO A 239 -15.83 40.31 4.84
N ASP A 240 -15.10 41.28 4.29
CA ASP A 240 -15.54 42.68 4.18
C ASP A 240 -16.50 42.93 3.01
N THR A 241 -16.53 42.05 2.00
CA THR A 241 -17.43 42.17 0.84
C THR A 241 -18.56 41.15 0.86
N ALA A 242 -18.68 40.39 1.94
CA ALA A 242 -19.69 39.36 2.13
C ALA A 242 -21.08 39.96 2.41
N ILE A 243 -22.07 39.56 1.60
CA ILE A 243 -23.48 39.89 1.82
C ILE A 243 -24.24 38.59 2.07
N PHE A 244 -24.90 38.47 3.23
CA PHE A 244 -25.72 37.31 3.56
C PHE A 244 -27.19 37.57 3.26
N VAL A 245 -27.84 36.67 2.55
CA VAL A 245 -29.26 36.77 2.17
C VAL A 245 -30.03 35.59 2.73
N SER A 246 -31.04 35.86 3.57
CA SER A 246 -32.00 34.85 3.99
C SER A 246 -33.11 34.71 2.96
N THR A 247 -33.63 33.49 2.77
CA THR A 247 -34.71 33.23 1.81
C THR A 247 -36.10 33.47 2.39
N PHE A 248 -36.31 33.22 3.70
CA PHE A 248 -37.62 33.28 4.35
C PHE A 248 -37.46 33.67 5.83
N PRO A 249 -37.90 34.87 6.25
CA PRO A 249 -38.27 36.00 5.40
C PRO A 249 -37.07 36.50 4.57
N LYS A 250 -37.32 37.00 3.36
CA LYS A 250 -36.24 37.57 2.54
C LYS A 250 -35.65 38.79 3.23
N LYS A 251 -34.41 38.67 3.69
CA LYS A 251 -33.65 39.73 4.37
C LYS A 251 -32.21 39.68 3.91
N GLU A 252 -31.63 40.85 3.66
CA GLU A 252 -30.23 41.00 3.27
C GLU A 252 -29.46 41.63 4.44
N TYR A 253 -28.32 41.04 4.79
CA TYR A 253 -27.43 41.47 5.85
C TYR A 253 -26.12 41.94 5.21
N SER A 254 -25.85 43.24 5.30
CA SER A 254 -24.66 43.91 4.77
C SER A 254 -24.19 45.00 5.74
N GLY A 255 -22.92 45.40 5.67
CA GLY A 255 -22.33 46.49 6.46
C GLY A 255 -22.55 46.31 7.97
N ASP A 256 -23.25 47.27 8.59
CA ASP A 256 -23.51 47.32 10.05
C ASP A 256 -24.27 46.10 10.60
N CYS A 257 -24.94 45.33 9.75
CA CYS A 257 -25.59 44.08 10.17
C CYS A 257 -24.59 42.96 10.42
N LEU A 258 -23.36 43.04 9.90
CA LEU A 258 -22.33 42.02 10.07
C LEU A 258 -21.76 42.00 11.49
N ASP A 259 -21.81 43.13 12.18
CA ASP A 259 -21.30 43.28 13.55
C ASP A 259 -22.32 42.85 14.62
N LYS A 260 -23.55 42.51 14.21
CA LYS A 260 -24.61 42.03 15.12
C LYS A 260 -24.49 40.54 15.37
N THR A 261 -24.96 40.11 16.54
CA THR A 261 -24.97 38.70 16.94
C THR A 261 -26.08 37.90 16.24
N LEU A 262 -25.90 36.58 16.12
CA LEU A 262 -26.91 35.69 15.53
C LEU A 262 -28.26 35.73 16.29
N LYS A 263 -28.21 35.97 17.60
CA LYS A 263 -29.39 36.12 18.45
C LYS A 263 -30.16 37.39 18.13
N GLU A 264 -29.48 38.52 17.93
CA GLU A 264 -30.11 39.80 17.53
C GLU A 264 -30.76 39.72 16.16
N LEU A 265 -30.15 38.98 15.24
CA LEU A 265 -30.65 38.78 13.88
C LEU A 265 -31.69 37.65 13.76
N GLN A 266 -32.04 36.99 14.87
CA GLN A 266 -33.00 35.88 14.91
C GLN A 266 -32.64 34.71 13.98
N LEU A 267 -31.35 34.38 13.88
CA LEU A 267 -30.83 33.27 13.06
C LEU A 267 -30.69 31.95 13.83
N VAL A 268 -31.18 31.92 15.07
CA VAL A 268 -31.18 30.80 16.02
C VAL A 268 -32.57 30.14 16.02
N PRO A 269 -32.70 28.79 16.08
CA PRO A 269 -31.67 27.76 16.25
C PRO A 269 -31.07 27.23 14.95
N SER A 270 -31.70 27.49 13.81
CA SER A 270 -31.17 27.05 12.51
C SER A 270 -31.60 27.97 11.39
N CYS A 271 -30.68 28.29 10.48
CA CYS A 271 -30.99 29.14 9.33
C CYS A 271 -30.23 28.71 8.08
N VAL A 272 -30.80 29.03 6.92
CA VAL A 272 -30.16 28.88 5.61
C VAL A 272 -29.88 30.27 5.08
N LEU A 273 -28.61 30.56 4.80
CA LEU A 273 -28.14 31.83 4.27
C LEU A 273 -27.48 31.62 2.92
N ILE A 274 -27.65 32.61 2.05
CA ILE A 274 -27.03 32.68 0.74
C ILE A 274 -25.96 33.76 0.80
N LEU A 275 -24.71 33.41 0.47
CA LEU A 275 -23.58 34.30 0.49
C LEU A 275 -23.34 34.87 -0.91
N ARG A 276 -23.44 36.19 -1.03
CA ARG A 276 -23.09 36.97 -2.22
C ARG A 276 -21.79 37.73 -1.98
N SER A 277 -21.02 37.95 -3.03
CA SER A 277 -19.92 38.90 -3.04
C SER A 277 -20.40 40.22 -3.63
N CYS A 278 -20.12 41.34 -2.95
CA CYS A 278 -20.15 42.65 -3.59
C CYS A 278 -18.95 42.73 -4.56
N LEU A 279 -19.21 42.92 -5.85
CA LEU A 279 -18.19 43.22 -6.86
C LEU A 279 -17.72 44.67 -6.75
#